data_AF-A0AAX0IYS9-F1
#
_entry.id   AF-A0AAX0IYS9-F1
#
_cell.length_a   1.000
_cell.length_b   1.000
_cell.length_c   1.000
_cell.angle_alpha   90.00
_cell.angle_beta   90.00
_cell.angle_gamma   90.00
#
_symmetry.space_group_name_H-M   'P 1'
#
loop_
_entity.id
_entity.type
_entity.pdbx_description
1 polymer ?
#
loop_
_entity_poly.entity_id
_entity_poly.type
_entity_poly.pdbx_seq_one_letter_code
_entity_poly.pdbx_strand_id
1 'polypeptide(L)'
;MDLQTVWFVLVAVLFAGYFVLEGFDFGVGMLLPFLSKQERTAAIKAIGPVWDGNEVWLITAGGALFAAFPEWYATMFSGFYLPLFLILIGLILRGVALEWRGKVDTDVWRDRCDIGIGIGSWVPALLWGVAFANVVHGVAIDSSFHIDSSLTGLIALLNPFGLLGGVAFVLVFLLHGALFLKLKTEITVMGSLAGRLFIPAAVVGAVFLVWTQLAHGRGWTWAPLVIAVVGLVVAALGIRGNRDGWAFAATSVVILCVAAVLFGSLFPNLMPTTLADGTSLTIYNASSSQYTLTMMTWAAVLVTPLVLLYQGWTYWVFRQRVRV
;
A
#
# COMPACT_ATOMS: atom_id res chain seq x y z
N MET A 1 4.77 -17.08 21.57
CA MET A 1 4.36 -15.76 21.04
C MET A 1 3.04 -15.42 21.71
N ASP A 2 2.92 -14.24 22.31
CA ASP A 2 1.64 -13.79 22.87
C ASP A 2 0.67 -13.37 21.75
N LEU A 3 -0.61 -13.18 22.09
CA LEU A 3 -1.61 -12.84 21.07
C LEU A 3 -1.43 -11.42 20.54
N GLN A 4 -0.89 -10.51 21.34
CA GLN A 4 -0.53 -9.15 20.96
C GLN A 4 0.48 -9.16 19.80
N THR A 5 1.56 -9.93 19.93
CA THR A 5 2.56 -10.08 18.85
C THR A 5 1.97 -10.78 17.63
N VAL A 6 1.12 -11.81 17.81
CA VAL A 6 0.42 -12.47 16.69
C VAL A 6 -0.44 -11.46 15.93
N TRP A 7 -1.26 -10.67 16.63
CA TRP A 7 -2.13 -9.68 15.99
C TRP A 7 -1.37 -8.52 15.34
N PHE A 8 -0.23 -8.10 15.92
CA PHE A 8 0.67 -7.15 15.27
C PHE A 8 1.16 -7.68 13.91
N VAL A 9 1.62 -8.93 13.88
CA VAL A 9 2.07 -9.59 12.64
C VAL A 9 0.92 -9.75 11.64
N LEU A 10 -0.29 -10.09 12.09
CA LEU A 10 -1.46 -10.18 11.21
C LEU A 10 -1.84 -8.82 10.59
N VAL A 11 -1.83 -7.72 11.36
CA VAL A 11 -2.05 -6.38 10.82
C VAL A 11 -0.96 -5.99 9.82
N ALA A 12 0.31 -6.29 10.10
CA ALA A 12 1.41 -6.06 9.18
C ALA A 12 1.25 -6.87 7.87
N VAL A 13 0.79 -8.12 7.94
CA VAL A 13 0.48 -8.96 6.77
C VAL A 13 -0.71 -8.40 5.96
N LEU A 14 -1.75 -7.89 6.61
CA LEU A 14 -2.90 -7.28 5.93
C LEU A 14 -2.49 -6.02 5.15
N PHE A 15 -1.71 -5.11 5.75
CA PHE A 15 -1.17 -3.94 5.04
C PHE A 15 -0.15 -4.32 3.96
N ALA A 16 0.71 -5.30 4.20
CA ALA A 16 1.65 -5.78 3.18
C ALA A 16 0.93 -6.40 1.97
N GLY A 17 -0.13 -7.17 2.20
CA GLY A 17 -0.99 -7.71 1.15
C GLY A 17 -1.73 -6.62 0.39
N TYR A 18 -2.34 -5.66 1.09
CA TYR A 18 -2.94 -4.47 0.49
C TYR A 18 -1.94 -3.72 -0.41
N PHE A 19 -0.74 -3.40 0.07
CA PHE A 19 0.26 -2.67 -0.73
C PHE A 19 0.76 -3.46 -1.95
N VAL A 20 0.77 -4.79 -1.93
CA VAL A 20 1.07 -5.59 -3.13
C VAL A 20 -0.09 -5.53 -4.12
N LEU A 21 -1.32 -5.78 -3.65
CA LEU A 21 -2.49 -5.93 -4.51
C LEU A 21 -2.96 -4.57 -5.04
N GLU A 22 -3.28 -3.63 -4.15
CA GLU A 22 -3.65 -2.27 -4.52
C GLU A 22 -2.49 -1.43 -5.05
N GLY A 23 -1.24 -1.82 -4.76
CA GLY A 23 -0.07 -1.15 -5.33
C GLY A 23 -0.02 -1.22 -6.86
N PHE A 24 -0.47 -2.32 -7.48
CA PHE A 24 -0.57 -2.35 -8.94
C PHE A 24 -1.86 -1.70 -9.46
N ASP A 25 -2.98 -1.75 -8.74
CA ASP A 25 -4.23 -1.09 -9.15
C ASP A 25 -4.09 0.44 -9.11
N PHE A 26 -3.51 1.00 -8.06
CA PHE A 26 -3.08 2.40 -8.03
C PHE A 26 -2.07 2.69 -9.14
N GLY A 27 -1.09 1.81 -9.36
CA GLY A 27 -0.14 1.94 -10.47
C GLY A 27 -0.82 2.06 -11.83
N VAL A 28 -1.80 1.20 -12.12
CA VAL A 28 -2.60 1.21 -13.36
C VAL A 28 -3.41 2.50 -13.47
N GLY A 29 -4.11 2.91 -12.41
CA GLY A 29 -4.91 4.13 -12.38
C GLY A 29 -4.08 5.39 -12.58
N MET A 30 -2.91 5.48 -11.93
CA MET A 30 -1.95 6.57 -12.10
C MET A 30 -1.39 6.67 -13.52
N LEU A 31 -1.34 5.54 -14.25
CA LEU A 31 -0.80 5.47 -15.61
C LEU A 31 -1.80 5.86 -16.71
N LEU A 32 -3.11 5.84 -16.45
CA LEU A 32 -4.15 6.12 -17.46
C LEU A 32 -3.96 7.43 -18.25
N PRO A 33 -3.53 8.58 -17.66
CA PRO A 33 -3.33 9.82 -18.40
C PRO A 33 -2.29 9.71 -19.53
N PHE A 34 -1.33 8.78 -19.41
CA PHE A 34 -0.24 8.58 -20.37
C PHE A 34 -0.57 7.55 -21.47
N LEU A 35 -1.77 6.97 -21.44
CA LEU A 35 -2.25 5.95 -22.38
C LEU A 35 -3.24 6.54 -23.39
N SER A 36 -3.28 5.97 -24.60
CA SER A 36 -4.34 6.23 -25.59
C SER A 36 -5.70 5.67 -25.15
N LYS A 37 -6.80 6.11 -25.78
CA LYS A 37 -8.18 5.72 -25.40
C LYS A 37 -8.41 4.20 -25.43
N GLN A 38 -7.82 3.50 -26.40
CA GLN A 38 -7.84 2.04 -26.51
C GLN A 38 -7.05 1.39 -25.36
N GLU A 39 -5.80 1.83 -25.14
CA GLU A 39 -4.92 1.30 -24.10
C GLU A 39 -5.50 1.53 -22.69
N ARG A 40 -6.09 2.69 -22.39
CA ARG A 40 -6.80 2.95 -21.12
C ARG A 40 -7.93 1.94 -20.89
N THR A 41 -8.67 1.61 -21.94
CA THR A 41 -9.79 0.66 -21.86
C THR A 41 -9.28 -0.77 -21.63
N ALA A 42 -8.16 -1.17 -22.24
CA ALA A 42 -7.50 -2.44 -21.96
C ALA A 42 -6.92 -2.50 -20.53
N ALA A 43 -6.31 -1.40 -20.06
CA ALA A 43 -5.76 -1.27 -18.72
C ALA A 43 -6.82 -1.42 -17.63
N ILE A 44 -7.96 -0.72 -17.76
CA ILE A 44 -9.08 -0.84 -16.82
C ILE A 44 -9.70 -2.25 -16.84
N LYS A 45 -9.84 -2.87 -18.03
CA LYS A 45 -10.28 -4.27 -18.14
C LYS A 45 -9.33 -5.27 -17.46
N ALA A 46 -8.04 -4.97 -17.35
CA ALA A 46 -7.06 -5.84 -16.72
C ALA A 46 -7.18 -5.89 -15.18
N ILE A 47 -7.62 -4.79 -14.56
CA ILE A 47 -7.86 -4.69 -13.10
C ILE A 47 -9.32 -4.95 -12.71
N GLY A 48 -10.26 -4.75 -13.63
CA GLY A 48 -11.71 -4.84 -13.41
C GLY A 48 -12.20 -6.06 -12.59
N PRO A 49 -11.69 -7.29 -12.80
CA PRO A 49 -12.14 -8.46 -12.04
C PRO A 49 -11.56 -8.60 -10.62
N VAL A 50 -10.62 -7.76 -10.20
CA VAL A 50 -9.86 -7.95 -8.94
C VAL A 50 -9.81 -6.73 -8.01
N TRP A 51 -9.86 -5.50 -8.52
CA TRP A 51 -9.65 -4.28 -7.72
C TRP A 51 -10.57 -4.17 -6.48
N ASP A 52 -11.86 -4.44 -6.63
CA ASP A 52 -12.84 -4.36 -5.52
C ASP A 52 -12.49 -5.36 -4.40
N GLY A 53 -12.02 -6.56 -4.77
CA GLY A 53 -11.52 -7.56 -3.82
C GLY A 53 -10.14 -7.23 -3.22
N ASN A 54 -9.38 -6.34 -3.84
CA ASN A 54 -8.09 -5.88 -3.34
C ASN A 54 -8.29 -4.78 -2.27
N GLU A 55 -9.24 -3.86 -2.44
CA GLU A 55 -9.66 -2.88 -1.40
C GLU A 55 -10.12 -3.53 -0.10
N VAL A 56 -10.74 -4.72 -0.17
CA VAL A 56 -11.18 -5.46 1.03
C VAL A 56 -10.01 -5.75 1.99
N TRP A 57 -8.76 -5.78 1.53
CA TRP A 57 -7.59 -5.89 2.40
C TRP A 57 -7.41 -4.66 3.29
N LEU A 58 -7.67 -3.44 2.80
CA LEU A 58 -7.64 -2.23 3.62
C LEU A 58 -8.79 -2.22 4.63
N ILE A 59 -10.00 -2.58 4.20
CA ILE A 59 -11.17 -2.68 5.09
C ILE A 59 -10.90 -3.68 6.22
N THR A 60 -10.30 -4.83 5.88
CA THR A 60 -9.91 -5.86 6.85
C THR A 60 -8.77 -5.40 7.75
N ALA A 61 -7.78 -4.66 7.22
CA ALA A 61 -6.71 -4.07 8.02
C ALA A 61 -7.24 -3.03 9.03
N GLY A 62 -8.15 -2.16 8.61
CA GLY A 62 -8.83 -1.19 9.48
C GLY A 62 -9.70 -1.86 10.54
N GLY A 63 -10.45 -2.90 10.18
CA GLY A 63 -11.23 -3.70 11.13
C GLY A 63 -10.35 -4.48 12.12
N ALA A 64 -9.22 -5.02 11.67
CA ALA A 64 -8.24 -5.70 12.52
C ALA A 64 -7.54 -4.72 13.48
N LEU A 65 -7.20 -3.51 13.02
CA LEU A 65 -6.73 -2.42 13.88
C LEU A 65 -7.77 -2.10 14.96
N PHE A 66 -9.01 -1.80 14.57
CA PHE A 66 -10.09 -1.47 15.51
C PHE A 66 -10.32 -2.56 16.56
N ALA A 67 -10.34 -3.83 16.13
CA ALA A 67 -10.71 -4.94 17.01
C ALA A 67 -9.53 -5.48 17.86
N ALA A 68 -8.28 -5.44 17.35
CA ALA A 68 -7.11 -5.94 18.09
C ALA A 68 -6.34 -4.84 18.83
N PHE A 69 -6.31 -3.61 18.28
CA PHE A 69 -5.58 -2.47 18.82
C PHE A 69 -6.43 -1.18 18.79
N PRO A 70 -7.53 -1.10 19.57
CA PRO A 70 -8.49 0.00 19.49
C PRO A 70 -7.88 1.38 19.70
N GLU A 71 -6.88 1.53 20.59
CA GLU A 71 -6.18 2.81 20.78
C GLU A 71 -5.33 3.17 19.55
N TRP A 72 -4.67 2.20 18.92
CA TRP A 72 -3.92 2.45 17.68
C TRP A 72 -4.85 2.91 16.56
N TYR A 73 -6.01 2.28 16.44
CA TYR A 73 -7.07 2.73 15.52
C TYR A 73 -7.52 4.17 15.86
N ALA A 74 -7.88 4.44 17.12
CA ALA A 74 -8.40 5.74 17.54
C ALA A 74 -7.39 6.88 17.32
N THR A 75 -6.16 6.73 17.81
CA THR A 75 -5.09 7.73 17.67
C THR A 75 -4.69 7.94 16.21
N MET A 76 -4.58 6.88 15.41
CA MET A 76 -4.21 7.02 14.00
C MET A 76 -5.33 7.70 13.19
N PHE A 77 -6.59 7.29 13.35
CA PHE A 77 -7.71 7.85 12.58
C PHE A 77 -8.10 9.27 12.99
N SER A 78 -7.93 9.64 14.27
CA SER A 78 -8.12 11.02 14.73
C SER A 78 -6.92 11.91 14.38
N GLY A 79 -5.70 11.47 14.68
CA GLY A 79 -4.48 12.23 14.42
C GLY A 79 -4.20 12.47 12.94
N PHE A 80 -4.38 11.45 12.10
CA PHE A 80 -4.24 11.56 10.64
C PHE A 80 -5.58 11.82 9.94
N TYR A 81 -6.51 12.51 10.60
CA TYR A 81 -7.84 12.80 10.06
C TYR A 81 -7.79 13.38 8.63
N LEU A 82 -7.02 14.45 8.40
CA LEU A 82 -6.94 15.07 7.06
C LEU A 82 -6.32 14.15 5.99
N PRO A 83 -5.14 13.51 6.19
CA PRO A 83 -4.62 12.51 5.25
C PRO A 83 -5.60 11.37 4.95
N LEU A 84 -6.20 10.75 5.98
CA LEU A 84 -7.08 9.60 5.82
C LEU A 84 -8.44 9.98 5.19
N PHE A 85 -8.93 11.19 5.45
CA PHE A 85 -10.11 11.75 4.77
C PHE A 85 -9.86 11.99 3.28
N LEU A 86 -8.68 12.50 2.91
CA LEU A 86 -8.28 12.67 1.51
C LEU A 86 -8.07 11.32 0.81
N ILE A 87 -7.51 10.32 1.50
CA ILE A 87 -7.47 8.93 1.02
C ILE A 87 -8.89 8.43 0.74
N LEU A 88 -9.80 8.54 1.72
CA LEU A 88 -11.20 8.09 1.58
C LEU A 88 -11.91 8.73 0.38
N ILE A 89 -11.78 10.04 0.19
CA ILE A 89 -12.33 10.73 -0.99
C ILE A 89 -11.71 10.17 -2.28
N GLY A 90 -10.40 9.92 -2.29
CA GLY A 90 -9.70 9.30 -3.42
C GLY A 90 -10.24 7.91 -3.77
N LEU A 91 -10.42 7.03 -2.78
CA LEU A 91 -10.95 5.68 -2.99
C LEU A 91 -12.41 5.69 -3.46
N ILE A 92 -13.26 6.55 -2.88
CA ILE A 92 -14.65 6.75 -3.33
C ILE A 92 -14.67 7.21 -4.80
N LEU A 93 -13.88 8.23 -5.14
CA LEU A 93 -13.78 8.75 -6.50
C LEU A 93 -13.29 7.67 -7.48
N ARG A 94 -12.31 6.84 -7.07
CA ARG A 94 -11.77 5.74 -7.87
C ARG A 94 -12.82 4.67 -8.15
N GLY A 95 -13.48 4.15 -7.12
CA GLY A 95 -14.48 3.08 -7.26
C GLY A 95 -15.70 3.52 -8.08
N VAL A 96 -16.22 4.72 -7.81
CA VAL A 96 -17.32 5.32 -8.60
C VAL A 96 -16.90 5.52 -10.05
N ALA A 97 -15.69 6.02 -10.31
CA ALA A 97 -15.23 6.25 -11.67
C ALA A 97 -14.97 4.94 -12.44
N LEU A 98 -14.45 3.89 -11.81
CA LEU A 98 -14.29 2.56 -12.42
C LEU A 98 -15.63 1.97 -12.85
N GLU A 99 -16.60 1.90 -11.94
CA GLU A 99 -17.91 1.29 -12.21
C GLU A 99 -18.74 2.12 -13.20
N TRP A 100 -18.70 3.46 -13.12
CA TRP A 100 -19.55 4.31 -13.97
C TRP A 100 -18.96 4.62 -15.35
N ARG A 101 -17.66 4.43 -15.59
CA ARG A 101 -17.01 4.71 -16.90
C ARG A 101 -17.70 4.03 -18.08
N GLY A 102 -18.20 2.82 -17.87
CA GLY A 102 -18.88 2.03 -18.91
C GLY A 102 -20.36 2.35 -19.11
N LYS A 103 -20.98 3.18 -18.26
CA LYS A 103 -22.44 3.38 -18.22
C LYS A 103 -22.95 4.50 -19.16
N VAL A 104 -22.07 5.40 -19.61
CA VAL A 104 -22.40 6.49 -20.55
C VAL A 104 -21.43 6.47 -21.71
N ASP A 105 -21.94 6.29 -22.93
CA ASP A 105 -21.14 6.19 -24.16
C ASP A 105 -20.79 7.57 -24.74
N THR A 106 -20.04 8.37 -23.98
CA THR A 106 -19.45 9.62 -24.47
C THR A 106 -17.99 9.74 -24.04
N ASP A 107 -17.15 10.27 -24.92
CA ASP A 107 -15.73 10.46 -24.63
C ASP A 107 -15.50 11.43 -23.47
N VAL A 108 -16.29 12.50 -23.37
CA VAL A 108 -16.22 13.46 -22.25
C VAL A 108 -16.51 12.79 -20.90
N TRP A 109 -17.42 11.81 -20.86
CA TRP A 109 -17.66 11.03 -19.64
C TRP A 109 -16.47 10.12 -19.32
N ARG A 110 -15.97 9.39 -20.32
CA ARG A 110 -14.81 8.50 -20.17
C ARG A 110 -13.57 9.24 -19.69
N ASP A 111 -13.26 10.40 -20.27
CA ASP A 111 -12.12 11.24 -19.86
C ASP A 111 -12.30 11.79 -18.42
N ARG A 112 -13.52 12.14 -18.00
CA ARG A 112 -13.80 12.52 -16.59
C ARG A 112 -13.60 11.35 -15.62
N CYS A 113 -14.05 10.15 -15.98
CA CYS A 113 -13.79 8.94 -15.20
C CYS A 113 -12.29 8.60 -15.18
N ASP A 114 -11.57 8.70 -16.29
CA ASP A 114 -10.12 8.47 -16.36
C ASP A 114 -9.35 9.43 -15.43
N ILE A 115 -9.77 10.71 -15.35
CA ILE A 115 -9.24 11.69 -14.38
C ILE A 115 -9.57 11.27 -12.93
N GLY A 116 -10.81 10.83 -12.67
CA GLY A 116 -11.24 10.37 -11.35
C GLY A 116 -10.44 9.15 -10.86
N ILE A 117 -10.23 8.16 -11.73
CA ILE A 117 -9.40 6.97 -11.45
C ILE A 117 -7.95 7.39 -11.20
N GLY A 118 -7.42 8.32 -12.01
CA GLY A 118 -6.08 8.86 -11.85
C GLY A 118 -5.88 9.55 -10.49
N ILE A 119 -6.69 10.56 -10.18
CA ILE A 119 -6.62 11.30 -8.89
C ILE A 119 -6.83 10.34 -7.71
N GLY A 120 -7.84 9.48 -7.81
CA GLY A 120 -8.14 8.45 -6.81
C GLY A 120 -7.08 7.36 -6.67
N SER A 121 -6.03 7.37 -7.50
CA SER A 121 -4.86 6.49 -7.37
C SER A 121 -3.61 7.25 -6.94
N TRP A 122 -3.35 8.44 -7.49
CA TRP A 122 -2.22 9.29 -7.12
C TRP A 122 -2.31 9.76 -5.66
N VAL A 123 -3.49 10.19 -5.20
CA VAL A 123 -3.67 10.73 -3.84
C VAL A 123 -3.46 9.65 -2.77
N PRO A 124 -4.09 8.46 -2.84
CA PRO A 124 -3.84 7.41 -1.85
C PRO A 124 -2.41 6.87 -1.87
N ALA A 125 -1.81 6.66 -3.06
CA ALA A 125 -0.43 6.19 -3.16
C ALA A 125 0.56 7.11 -2.44
N LEU A 126 0.41 8.43 -2.62
CA LEU A 126 1.24 9.43 -1.95
C LEU A 126 0.98 9.47 -0.43
N LEU A 127 -0.29 9.58 -0.02
CA LEU A 127 -0.66 9.79 1.37
C LEU A 127 -0.42 8.56 2.25
N TRP A 128 -0.54 7.33 1.73
CA TRP A 128 -0.16 6.12 2.46
C TRP A 128 1.34 6.09 2.75
N GLY A 129 2.18 6.45 1.78
CA GLY A 129 3.63 6.53 1.98
C GLY A 129 4.03 7.62 2.98
N VAL A 130 3.38 8.79 2.92
CA VAL A 130 3.55 9.86 3.94
C VAL A 130 3.13 9.38 5.32
N ALA A 131 1.96 8.76 5.45
CA ALA A 131 1.43 8.28 6.72
C ALA A 131 2.35 7.25 7.37
N PHE A 132 2.69 6.16 6.66
CA PHE A 132 3.54 5.10 7.23
C PHE A 132 4.98 5.55 7.50
N ALA A 133 5.54 6.44 6.68
CA ALA A 133 6.84 7.05 6.99
C ALA A 133 6.78 7.85 8.30
N ASN A 134 5.73 8.66 8.52
CA ASN A 134 5.57 9.39 9.77
C ASN A 134 5.33 8.47 10.98
N VAL A 135 4.58 7.37 10.83
CA VAL A 135 4.44 6.39 11.91
C VAL A 135 5.81 5.80 12.30
N VAL A 136 6.66 5.46 11.34
CA VAL A 136 8.01 4.92 11.63
C VAL A 136 8.95 5.97 12.20
N HIS A 137 8.90 7.21 11.71
CA HIS A 137 9.66 8.34 12.22
C HIS A 137 9.26 8.74 13.65
N GLY A 138 7.99 8.52 13.99
CA GLY A 138 7.36 9.00 15.20
C GLY A 138 6.63 10.32 14.97
N VAL A 139 5.57 10.51 15.75
CA VAL A 139 4.63 11.63 15.68
C VAL A 139 4.40 12.24 17.06
N ALA A 140 3.95 13.49 17.12
CA ALA A 140 3.74 14.19 18.39
C ALA A 140 2.46 13.68 19.09
N ILE A 141 2.60 12.62 19.89
CA ILE A 141 1.51 12.01 20.66
C ILE A 141 1.65 12.44 22.12
N ASP A 142 0.61 13.07 22.67
CA ASP A 142 0.58 13.50 24.07
C ASP A 142 0.37 12.33 25.06
N SER A 143 0.28 12.63 26.36
CA SER A 143 0.03 11.62 27.41
C SER A 143 -1.38 11.02 27.38
N SER A 144 -2.28 11.57 26.57
CA SER A 144 -3.69 11.15 26.41
C SER A 144 -3.93 10.47 25.06
N PHE A 145 -2.86 10.13 24.34
CA PHE A 145 -2.87 9.55 22.99
C PHE A 145 -3.50 10.42 21.89
N HIS A 146 -3.53 11.75 22.07
CA HIS A 146 -3.92 12.68 21.01
C HIS A 146 -2.74 13.15 20.17
N ILE A 147 -3.04 13.51 18.92
CA ILE A 147 -2.13 14.14 17.96
C ILE A 147 -2.86 15.39 17.42
N ASP A 148 -2.14 16.48 17.16
CA ASP A 148 -2.73 17.64 16.46
C ASP A 148 -3.21 17.24 15.05
N SER A 149 -4.53 17.18 14.88
CA SER A 149 -5.20 16.85 13.61
C SER A 149 -5.54 18.08 12.76
N SER A 150 -5.05 19.27 13.13
CA SER A 150 -5.29 20.52 12.40
C SER A 150 -4.56 20.57 11.06
N LEU A 151 -4.77 21.65 10.29
CA LEU A 151 -4.00 21.91 9.08
C LEU A 151 -2.49 22.04 9.36
N THR A 152 -2.11 22.54 10.55
CA THR A 152 -0.72 22.60 11.01
C THR A 152 -0.16 21.19 11.20
N GLY A 153 -0.93 20.30 11.83
CA GLY A 153 -0.60 18.88 11.95
C GLY A 153 -0.40 18.19 10.61
N LEU A 154 -1.28 18.42 9.63
CA LEU A 154 -1.10 17.92 8.26
C LEU A 154 0.22 18.41 7.65
N ILE A 155 0.54 19.70 7.79
CA ILE A 155 1.80 20.27 7.25
C ILE A 155 3.02 19.66 7.95
N ALA A 156 2.95 19.36 9.25
CA ALA A 156 4.03 18.70 9.99
C ALA A 156 4.32 17.27 9.48
N LEU A 157 3.31 16.55 8.98
CA LEU A 157 3.49 15.24 8.33
C LEU A 157 4.21 15.35 6.97
N LEU A 158 4.20 16.52 6.32
CA LEU A 158 4.90 16.79 5.05
C LEU A 158 6.38 17.18 5.27
N ASN A 159 7.01 16.64 6.30
CA ASN A 159 8.45 16.73 6.53
C ASN A 159 9.25 15.92 5.48
N PRO A 160 10.59 16.12 5.37
CA PRO A 160 11.39 15.46 4.33
C PRO A 160 11.34 13.93 4.33
N PHE A 161 11.23 13.29 5.51
CA PHE A 161 11.15 11.83 5.60
C PHE A 161 9.77 11.32 5.18
N GLY A 162 8.70 11.99 5.62
CA GLY A 162 7.32 11.74 5.18
C GLY A 162 7.16 11.87 3.67
N LEU A 163 7.64 12.97 3.08
CA LEU A 163 7.60 13.20 1.64
C LEU A 163 8.44 12.18 0.86
N LEU A 164 9.62 11.80 1.36
CA LEU A 164 10.43 10.75 0.76
C LEU A 164 9.69 9.40 0.72
N GLY A 165 9.02 9.03 1.81
CA GLY A 165 8.16 7.83 1.87
C GLY A 165 6.99 7.90 0.88
N GLY A 166 6.30 9.04 0.80
CA GLY A 166 5.23 9.28 -0.18
C GLY A 166 5.69 9.12 -1.63
N VAL A 167 6.81 9.75 -2.00
CA VAL A 167 7.36 9.65 -3.36
C VAL A 167 7.89 8.23 -3.65
N ALA A 168 8.46 7.54 -2.65
CA ALA A 168 8.87 6.15 -2.79
C ALA A 168 7.67 5.23 -3.10
N PHE A 169 6.56 5.35 -2.35
CA PHE A 169 5.34 4.57 -2.60
C PHE A 169 4.78 4.83 -4.00
N VAL A 170 4.63 6.10 -4.39
CA VAL A 170 4.17 6.49 -5.73
C VAL A 170 5.03 5.86 -6.85
N LEU A 171 6.36 5.97 -6.76
CA LEU A 171 7.25 5.43 -7.79
C LEU A 171 7.27 3.90 -7.83
N VAL A 172 7.21 3.23 -6.68
CA VAL A 172 7.14 1.77 -6.59
C VAL A 172 5.81 1.25 -7.15
N PHE A 173 4.69 1.89 -6.82
CA PHE A 173 3.36 1.53 -7.34
C PHE A 173 3.23 1.82 -8.84
N LEU A 174 3.75 2.95 -9.35
CA LEU A 174 3.85 3.21 -10.79
C LEU A 174 4.63 2.11 -11.53
N LEU A 175 5.78 1.69 -10.99
CA LEU A 175 6.55 0.59 -11.55
C LEU A 175 5.77 -0.74 -11.47
N HIS A 176 5.11 -1.02 -10.34
CA HIS A 176 4.36 -2.26 -10.14
C HIS A 176 3.16 -2.37 -11.10
N GLY A 177 2.39 -1.29 -11.27
CA GLY A 177 1.31 -1.17 -12.26
C GLY A 177 1.79 -1.27 -13.70
N ALA A 178 2.92 -0.65 -14.06
CA ALA A 178 3.49 -0.78 -15.40
C ALA A 178 3.89 -2.24 -15.72
N LEU A 179 4.45 -2.95 -14.73
CA LEU A 179 4.78 -4.38 -14.85
C LEU A 179 3.54 -5.27 -14.89
N PHE A 180 2.51 -4.95 -14.12
CA PHE A 180 1.21 -5.63 -14.19
C PHE A 180 0.57 -5.47 -15.57
N LEU A 181 0.52 -4.25 -16.11
CA LEU A 181 -0.01 -4.01 -17.46
C LEU A 181 0.81 -4.74 -18.52
N LYS A 182 2.14 -4.75 -18.42
CA LYS A 182 3.00 -5.52 -19.34
C LYS A 182 2.74 -7.04 -19.24
N LEU A 183 2.45 -7.55 -18.04
CA LEU A 183 2.11 -8.95 -17.81
C LEU A 183 0.71 -9.30 -18.37
N LYS A 184 -0.27 -8.40 -18.23
CA LYS A 184 -1.69 -8.64 -18.50
C LYS A 184 -2.22 -8.14 -19.85
N THR A 185 -1.51 -7.25 -20.54
CA THR A 185 -1.98 -6.60 -21.77
C THR A 185 -0.95 -6.64 -22.88
N GLU A 186 -1.33 -6.24 -24.08
CA GLU A 186 -0.45 -6.09 -25.24
C GLU A 186 0.02 -4.63 -25.45
N ILE A 187 -0.11 -3.77 -24.41
CA ILE A 187 0.27 -2.35 -24.43
C ILE A 187 1.80 -2.22 -24.54
N THR A 188 2.29 -1.98 -25.76
CA THR A 188 3.73 -2.03 -26.10
C THR A 188 4.57 -0.99 -25.34
N VAL A 189 4.02 0.19 -25.07
CA VAL A 189 4.73 1.27 -24.36
C VAL A 189 5.04 0.94 -22.88
N MET A 190 4.36 -0.04 -22.26
CA MET A 190 4.66 -0.45 -20.88
C MET A 190 6.07 -1.02 -20.70
N GLY A 191 6.65 -1.65 -21.73
CA GLY A 191 8.01 -2.18 -21.65
C GLY A 191 9.07 -1.08 -21.51
N SER A 192 8.97 -0.02 -22.32
CA SER A 192 9.90 1.11 -22.25
C SER A 192 9.62 2.01 -21.05
N LEU A 193 8.36 2.15 -20.64
CA LEU A 193 7.97 2.91 -19.45
C LEU A 193 8.45 2.25 -18.16
N ALA A 194 8.27 0.94 -17.99
CA ALA A 194 8.81 0.22 -16.83
C ALA A 194 10.34 0.33 -16.75
N GLY A 195 11.05 0.28 -17.88
CA GLY A 195 12.50 0.51 -17.94
C GLY A 195 12.91 1.93 -17.50
N ARG A 196 12.12 2.95 -17.85
CA ARG A 196 12.35 4.36 -17.42
C ARG A 196 12.01 4.59 -15.95
N LEU A 197 10.93 3.98 -15.46
CA LEU A 197 10.48 4.07 -14.06
C LEU A 197 11.36 3.28 -13.09
N PHE A 198 12.03 2.22 -13.56
CA PHE A 198 12.82 1.35 -12.70
C PHE A 198 13.92 2.11 -11.93
N ILE A 199 14.70 2.96 -12.60
CA ILE A 199 15.81 3.69 -11.97
C ILE A 199 15.32 4.65 -10.86
N PRO A 200 14.38 5.59 -11.11
CA PRO A 200 13.90 6.47 -10.05
C PRO A 200 13.20 5.71 -8.92
N ALA A 201 12.39 4.69 -9.22
CA ALA A 201 11.76 3.87 -8.19
C ALA A 201 12.78 3.12 -7.31
N ALA A 202 13.79 2.51 -7.92
CA ALA A 202 14.85 1.79 -7.21
C ALA A 202 15.72 2.76 -6.38
N VAL A 203 16.10 3.92 -6.91
CA VAL A 203 16.93 4.90 -6.21
C VAL A 203 16.18 5.53 -5.04
N VAL A 204 14.97 6.05 -5.26
CA VAL A 204 14.18 6.71 -4.20
C VAL A 204 13.75 5.70 -3.14
N GLY A 205 13.32 4.50 -3.55
CA GLY A 205 12.99 3.41 -2.63
C GLY A 205 14.18 2.94 -1.81
N ALA A 206 15.38 2.83 -2.41
CA ALA A 206 16.59 2.48 -1.67
C ALA A 206 17.01 3.57 -0.69
N VAL A 207 16.95 4.85 -1.07
CA VAL A 207 17.25 5.98 -0.16
C VAL A 207 16.28 5.99 1.02
N PHE A 208 14.98 5.78 0.77
CA PHE A 208 13.95 5.66 1.82
C PHE A 208 14.21 4.48 2.77
N LEU A 209 14.48 3.28 2.23
CA LEU A 209 14.74 2.08 3.04
C LEU A 209 16.04 2.18 3.83
N VAL A 210 17.11 2.73 3.25
CA VAL A 210 18.40 2.91 3.94
C VAL A 210 18.27 3.94 5.05
N TRP A 211 17.59 5.07 4.82
CA TRP A 211 17.30 6.04 5.91
C TRP A 211 16.48 5.36 7.01
N THR A 212 15.37 4.70 6.65
CA THR A 212 14.52 3.97 7.60
C THR A 212 15.33 2.98 8.44
N GLN A 213 16.18 2.18 7.79
CA GLN A 213 16.98 1.15 8.46
C GLN A 213 18.06 1.74 9.38
N LEU A 214 18.69 2.85 9.00
CA LEU A 214 19.74 3.49 9.80
C LEU A 214 19.18 4.28 10.99
N ALA A 215 17.99 4.88 10.86
CA ALA A 215 17.38 5.72 11.89
C ALA A 215 16.44 4.95 12.84
N HIS A 216 15.71 3.95 12.33
CA HIS A 216 14.62 3.28 13.05
C HIS A 216 14.68 1.74 12.98
N GLY A 217 15.56 1.19 12.14
CA GLY A 217 15.68 -0.24 11.88
C GLY A 217 16.27 -1.05 13.03
N ARG A 218 16.24 -2.37 12.88
CA ARG A 218 16.77 -3.35 13.84
C ARG A 218 17.74 -4.30 13.16
N GLY A 219 18.51 -5.03 13.97
CA GLY A 219 19.47 -6.02 13.46
C GLY A 219 18.84 -7.01 12.46
N TRP A 220 17.60 -7.45 12.70
CA TRP A 220 16.91 -8.40 11.81
C TRP A 220 16.27 -7.75 10.57
N THR A 221 15.90 -6.46 10.58
CA THR A 221 15.28 -5.80 9.42
C THR A 221 16.26 -5.54 8.28
N TRP A 222 17.56 -5.72 8.51
CA TRP A 222 18.56 -5.82 7.44
C TRP A 222 18.27 -7.00 6.48
N ALA A 223 17.69 -8.11 6.96
CA ALA A 223 17.37 -9.26 6.11
C ALA A 223 16.31 -8.94 5.03
N PRO A 224 15.11 -8.43 5.34
CA PRO A 224 14.17 -8.00 4.31
C PRO A 224 14.71 -6.86 3.44
N LEU A 225 15.55 -5.95 3.97
CA LEU A 225 16.20 -4.92 3.13
C LEU A 225 17.12 -5.56 2.07
N VAL A 226 17.97 -6.52 2.45
CA VAL A 226 18.82 -7.25 1.49
C VAL A 226 17.97 -8.03 0.47
N ILE A 227 16.88 -8.67 0.91
CA ILE A 227 15.95 -9.36 0.00
C ILE A 227 15.27 -8.36 -0.97
N ALA A 228 14.92 -7.15 -0.52
CA ALA A 228 14.41 -6.08 -1.39
C ALA A 228 15.46 -5.65 -2.44
N VAL A 229 16.73 -5.49 -2.06
CA VAL A 229 17.81 -5.16 -3.01
C VAL A 229 17.99 -6.27 -4.05
N VAL A 230 17.98 -7.55 -3.63
CA VAL A 230 18.02 -8.70 -4.56
C VAL A 230 16.78 -8.72 -5.45
N GLY A 231 15.59 -8.44 -4.90
CA GLY A 231 14.34 -8.33 -5.64
C GLY A 231 14.37 -7.24 -6.72
N LEU A 232 14.95 -6.07 -6.43
CA LEU A 232 15.16 -5.01 -7.42
C LEU A 232 16.11 -5.47 -8.54
N VAL A 233 17.18 -6.22 -8.24
CA VAL A 233 18.07 -6.80 -9.26
C VAL A 233 17.33 -7.82 -10.13
N VAL A 234 16.53 -8.71 -9.53
CA VAL A 234 15.71 -9.68 -10.28
C VAL A 234 14.67 -8.96 -11.15
N ALA A 235 14.04 -7.88 -10.65
CA ALA A 235 13.13 -7.06 -11.43
C ALA A 235 13.84 -6.38 -12.62
N ALA A 236 15.03 -5.82 -12.43
CA ALA A 236 15.83 -5.23 -13.51
C ALA A 236 16.18 -6.26 -14.61
N LEU A 237 16.60 -7.46 -14.21
CA LEU A 237 16.90 -8.57 -15.12
C LEU A 237 15.63 -9.07 -15.83
N GLY A 238 14.50 -9.14 -15.12
CA GLY A 238 13.21 -9.51 -15.69
C GLY A 238 12.71 -8.49 -16.73
N ILE A 239 12.85 -7.19 -16.45
CA ILE A 239 12.54 -6.11 -17.38
C ILE A 239 13.39 -6.21 -18.65
N ARG A 240 14.72 -6.30 -18.50
CA ARG A 240 15.67 -6.39 -19.62
C ARG A 240 15.48 -7.67 -20.45
N GLY A 241 15.17 -8.79 -19.80
CA GLY A 241 14.98 -10.09 -20.43
C GLY A 241 13.56 -10.36 -20.94
N ASN A 242 12.64 -9.38 -20.88
CA ASN A 242 11.21 -9.54 -21.19
C ASN A 242 10.53 -10.73 -20.47
N ARG A 243 10.93 -10.98 -19.22
CA ARG A 243 10.35 -12.01 -18.34
C ARG A 243 9.35 -11.35 -17.39
N ASP A 244 8.23 -10.89 -17.94
CA ASP A 244 7.26 -10.03 -17.26
C ASP A 244 6.76 -10.60 -15.92
N GLY A 245 6.48 -11.91 -15.86
CA GLY A 245 6.05 -12.59 -14.64
C GLY A 245 7.11 -12.57 -13.53
N TRP A 246 8.40 -12.70 -13.88
CA TRP A 246 9.50 -12.59 -12.91
C TRP A 246 9.70 -11.16 -12.44
N ALA A 247 9.54 -10.16 -13.33
CA ALA A 247 9.62 -8.75 -12.94
C ALA A 247 8.47 -8.33 -12.01
N PHE A 248 7.24 -8.77 -12.30
CA PHE A 248 6.08 -8.52 -11.45
C PHE A 248 6.24 -9.22 -10.09
N ALA A 249 6.53 -10.52 -10.06
CA ALA A 249 6.74 -11.25 -8.80
C ALA A 249 7.87 -10.67 -7.95
N ALA A 250 8.98 -10.26 -8.57
CA ALA A 250 10.09 -9.62 -7.86
C ALA A 250 9.69 -8.26 -7.26
N THR A 251 8.89 -7.45 -7.96
CA THR A 251 8.39 -6.18 -7.39
C THR A 251 7.34 -6.40 -6.29
N SER A 252 6.51 -7.43 -6.36
CA SER A 252 5.66 -7.84 -5.22
C SER A 252 6.51 -8.20 -3.98
N VAL A 253 7.58 -8.98 -4.15
CA VAL A 253 8.50 -9.34 -3.06
C VAL A 253 9.20 -8.10 -2.48
N VAL A 254 9.59 -7.13 -3.31
CA VAL A 254 10.13 -5.84 -2.85
C VAL A 254 9.12 -5.10 -1.97
N ILE A 255 7.85 -5.01 -2.37
CA ILE A 255 6.80 -4.34 -1.59
C ILE A 255 6.56 -5.06 -0.25
N LEU A 256 6.50 -6.40 -0.23
CA LEU A 256 6.41 -7.17 1.02
C LEU A 256 7.61 -6.90 1.94
N CYS A 257 8.81 -6.79 1.38
CA CYS A 257 10.02 -6.48 2.15
C CYS A 257 10.04 -5.04 2.67
N VAL A 258 9.54 -4.06 1.90
CA VAL A 258 9.34 -2.67 2.36
C VAL A 258 8.40 -2.67 3.58
N ALA A 259 7.24 -3.32 3.48
CA ALA A 259 6.31 -3.43 4.60
C ALA A 259 6.95 -4.12 5.82
N ALA A 260 7.71 -5.20 5.60
CA ALA A 260 8.43 -5.90 6.67
C ALA A 260 9.51 -5.03 7.35
N VAL A 261 10.19 -4.12 6.63
CA VAL A 261 11.11 -3.14 7.21
C VAL A 261 10.34 -2.08 8.02
N LEU A 262 9.24 -1.54 7.50
CA LEU A 262 8.43 -0.52 8.18
C LEU A 262 7.85 -1.06 9.50
N PHE A 263 7.06 -2.14 9.44
CA PHE A 263 6.50 -2.78 10.65
C PHE A 263 7.59 -3.40 11.54
N GLY A 264 8.69 -3.89 10.98
CA GLY A 264 9.78 -4.45 11.77
C GLY A 264 10.58 -3.41 12.57
N SER A 265 10.67 -2.19 12.05
CA SER A 265 11.26 -1.03 12.74
C SER A 265 10.39 -0.60 13.94
N LEU A 266 9.07 -0.67 13.79
CA LEU A 266 8.05 -0.39 14.82
C LEU A 266 7.95 -1.48 15.92
N PHE A 267 7.57 -2.71 15.53
CA PHE A 267 7.15 -3.87 16.34
C PHE A 267 6.47 -3.60 17.70
N PRO A 268 7.13 -3.63 18.88
CA PRO A 268 6.44 -3.46 20.15
C PRO A 268 5.90 -2.04 20.32
N ASN A 269 6.43 -1.05 19.59
CA ASN A 269 5.76 0.23 19.38
C ASN A 269 4.84 0.10 18.15
N LEU A 270 3.61 0.60 18.28
CA LEU A 270 2.66 0.74 17.17
C LEU A 270 2.76 2.14 16.55
N MET A 271 2.83 3.16 17.42
CA MET A 271 3.09 4.55 17.07
C MET A 271 4.01 5.16 18.13
N PRO A 272 5.32 5.35 17.83
CA PRO A 272 6.24 6.03 18.73
C PRO A 272 5.93 7.53 18.83
N THR A 273 6.03 8.08 20.04
CA THR A 273 5.92 9.54 20.25
C THR A 273 7.25 10.26 20.04
N THR A 274 7.20 11.52 19.61
CA THR A 274 8.34 12.45 19.59
C THR A 274 8.34 13.45 20.75
N LEU A 275 7.31 13.48 21.59
CA LEU A 275 7.21 14.36 22.75
C LEU A 275 7.90 13.75 23.98
N ALA A 276 8.61 14.57 24.76
CA ALA A 276 9.37 14.11 25.93
C ALA A 276 8.46 13.71 27.12
N ASP A 277 7.26 14.28 27.18
CA ASP A 277 6.17 14.01 28.11
C ASP A 277 5.04 13.17 27.48
N GLY A 278 5.18 12.80 26.20
CA GLY A 278 4.24 11.96 25.47
C GLY A 278 4.33 10.48 25.83
N THR A 279 3.33 9.70 25.43
CA THR A 279 3.35 8.24 25.58
C THR A 279 3.26 7.54 24.22
N SER A 280 4.20 6.64 23.93
CA SER A 280 4.13 5.80 22.72
C SER A 280 3.02 4.74 22.84
N LEU A 281 2.30 4.51 21.75
CA LEU A 281 1.42 3.35 21.66
C LEU A 281 2.28 2.11 21.40
N THR A 282 1.98 1.03 22.11
CA THR A 282 2.69 -0.24 22.11
C THR A 282 1.73 -1.41 21.96
N ILE A 283 2.24 -2.58 21.58
CA ILE A 283 1.43 -3.81 21.51
C ILE A 283 0.79 -4.20 22.85
N TYR A 284 1.22 -3.62 23.98
CA TYR A 284 0.73 -3.96 25.32
C TYR A 284 -0.25 -2.95 25.90
N ASN A 285 -0.05 -1.64 25.70
CA ASN A 285 -0.96 -0.60 26.20
C ASN A 285 -2.13 -0.29 25.25
N ALA A 286 -2.02 -0.63 23.96
CA ALA A 286 -3.04 -0.36 22.96
C ALA A 286 -3.88 -1.58 22.57
N SER A 287 -3.56 -2.79 23.07
CA SER A 287 -4.25 -4.03 22.67
C SER A 287 -5.57 -4.27 23.39
N SER A 288 -6.51 -4.88 22.67
CA SER A 288 -7.73 -5.46 23.23
C SER A 288 -7.46 -6.55 24.28
N SER A 289 -8.50 -6.88 25.07
CA SER A 289 -8.42 -7.93 26.10
C SER A 289 -7.99 -9.29 25.53
N GLN A 290 -7.31 -10.10 26.36
CA GLN A 290 -6.88 -11.45 26.00
C GLN A 290 -8.04 -12.33 25.48
N TYR A 291 -9.25 -12.16 26.04
CA TYR A 291 -10.46 -12.86 25.59
C TYR A 291 -10.85 -12.46 24.17
N THR A 292 -10.89 -11.15 23.89
CA THR A 292 -11.19 -10.57 22.57
C THR A 292 -10.20 -11.09 21.53
N LEU A 293 -8.89 -10.99 21.81
CA LEU A 293 -7.83 -11.46 20.91
C LEU A 293 -7.93 -12.97 20.66
N THR A 294 -8.28 -13.77 21.68
CA THR A 294 -8.46 -15.23 21.55
C THR A 294 -9.62 -15.56 20.60
N MET A 295 -10.78 -14.93 20.79
CA MET A 295 -11.96 -15.16 19.95
C MET A 295 -11.73 -14.72 18.49
N MET A 296 -11.10 -13.56 18.28
CA MET A 296 -10.73 -13.10 16.95
C MET A 296 -9.72 -14.05 16.28
N THR A 297 -8.77 -14.62 17.04
CA THR A 297 -7.77 -15.55 16.48
C THR A 297 -8.43 -16.80 15.93
N TRP A 298 -9.42 -17.36 16.63
CA TRP A 298 -10.21 -18.49 16.12
C TRP A 298 -10.98 -18.12 14.85
N ALA A 299 -11.61 -16.94 14.81
CA ALA A 299 -12.29 -16.46 13.61
C ALA A 299 -11.33 -16.31 12.42
N ALA A 300 -10.15 -15.72 12.63
CA ALA A 300 -9.13 -15.55 11.59
C ALA A 300 -8.61 -16.89 11.06
N VAL A 301 -8.30 -17.85 11.95
CA VAL A 301 -7.82 -19.20 11.56
C VAL A 301 -8.85 -19.94 10.70
N LEU A 302 -10.16 -19.72 10.90
CA LEU A 302 -11.21 -20.35 10.10
C LEU A 302 -11.51 -19.59 8.80
N VAL A 303 -11.61 -18.26 8.85
CA VAL A 303 -12.08 -17.44 7.72
C VAL A 303 -10.95 -17.08 6.74
N THR A 304 -9.76 -16.72 7.24
CA THR A 304 -8.65 -16.27 6.37
C THR A 304 -8.24 -17.31 5.33
N PRO A 305 -8.12 -18.63 5.62
CA PRO A 305 -7.81 -19.62 4.60
C PRO A 305 -8.87 -19.69 3.49
N LEU A 306 -10.16 -19.58 3.84
CA LEU A 306 -11.25 -19.60 2.86
C LEU A 306 -11.20 -18.38 1.93
N VAL A 307 -10.95 -17.19 2.49
CA VAL A 307 -10.78 -15.95 1.72
C VAL A 307 -9.56 -16.03 0.80
N LEU A 308 -8.42 -16.54 1.28
CA LEU A 308 -7.22 -16.70 0.46
C LEU A 308 -7.39 -17.74 -0.65
N LEU A 309 -8.09 -18.84 -0.39
CA LEU A 309 -8.43 -19.85 -1.42
C LEU A 309 -9.34 -19.26 -2.50
N TYR A 310 -10.39 -18.53 -2.11
CA TYR A 310 -11.29 -17.86 -3.04
C TYR A 310 -10.56 -16.79 -3.87
N GLN A 311 -9.77 -15.93 -3.23
CA GLN A 311 -8.98 -14.90 -3.93
C GLN A 311 -7.98 -15.53 -4.91
N GLY A 312 -7.25 -16.58 -4.48
CA GLY A 312 -6.34 -17.33 -5.34
C GLY A 312 -7.04 -17.97 -6.54
N TRP A 313 -8.26 -18.50 -6.35
CA TRP A 313 -9.09 -19.01 -7.42
C TRP A 313 -9.53 -17.90 -8.40
N THR A 314 -9.96 -16.74 -7.92
CA THR A 314 -10.30 -15.57 -8.75
C THR A 314 -9.13 -15.14 -9.63
N TYR A 315 -7.93 -14.99 -9.07
CA TYR A 315 -6.71 -14.68 -9.84
C TYR A 315 -6.34 -15.78 -10.86
N TRP A 316 -6.61 -17.05 -10.53
CA TRP A 316 -6.41 -18.17 -11.45
C TRP A 316 -7.43 -18.16 -12.60
N VAL A 317 -8.70 -17.85 -12.36
CA VAL A 317 -9.74 -17.72 -13.38
C VAL A 317 -9.39 -16.59 -14.35
N PHE A 318 -9.10 -15.38 -13.83
CA PHE A 318 -8.77 -14.20 -14.63
C PHE A 318 -7.28 -14.12 -15.02
N ARG A 319 -6.58 -15.26 -15.11
CA ARG A 319 -5.13 -15.28 -15.40
C ARG A 319 -4.75 -14.81 -16.81
N GLN A 320 -5.62 -14.98 -17.79
CA GLN A 320 -5.37 -14.70 -19.21
C GLN A 320 -5.07 -13.22 -19.49
N ARG A 321 -4.42 -12.94 -20.63
CA ARG A 321 -4.15 -11.56 -21.09
C ARG A 321 -5.39 -10.93 -21.71
N VAL A 322 -5.58 -9.64 -21.43
CA VAL A 322 -6.55 -8.77 -22.10
C VAL A 322 -5.95 -8.28 -23.41
N ARG A 323 -6.62 -8.59 -24.52
CA ARG A 323 -6.30 -8.03 -25.83
C ARG A 323 -6.85 -6.61 -25.94
N VAL A 324 -6.09 -5.74 -26.61
CA VAL A 324 -6.45 -4.34 -26.91
C VAL A 324 -7.42 -4.30 -28.09
#